data_AF-A0AAV7ZFY0-F1
#
_entry.id   AF-A0AAV7ZFY0-F1
#
_cell.length_a   1.000
_cell.length_b   1.000
_cell.length_c   1.000
_cell.angle_alpha   90.00
_cell.angle_beta   90.00
_cell.angle_gamma   90.00
#
_symmetry.space_group_name_H-M   'P 1'
#
loop_
_entity.id
_entity.type
_entity.pdbx_description
1 polymer ?
#
loop_
_entity_poly.entity_id
_entity_poly.type
_entity_poly.pdbx_seq_one_letter_code
_entity_poly.pdbx_strand_id
1 'polypeptide(L)'
;MIRNNFRLTQNEKVKIIEYNSLDYNIQDIAKEISCNAKTVRRVVQRWNEENTIENYIPTGRPKTISDLKRQKIIRIKPNKKKSEPEKQEERKRIKLEKERDEMIEKLKEKEQNRTKLENECDEMKKELREMSQDLNELYDEADDSEIKIKEKEEKESKLTEKEAIELTVERKMLDTEKWLDTIFNWEHS
;
A
#
# COMPACT_ATOMS: atom_id res chain seq x y z
N MET A 1 48.89 -44.58 30.06
CA MET A 1 48.41 -43.75 28.93
C MET A 1 48.58 -42.28 29.31
N ILE A 2 49.56 -41.61 28.72
CA ILE A 2 49.81 -40.18 28.96
C ILE A 2 48.70 -39.40 28.25
N ARG A 3 47.84 -38.73 29.02
CA ARG A 3 46.86 -37.79 28.47
C ARG A 3 47.62 -36.52 28.07
N ASN A 4 48.18 -36.49 26.87
CA ASN A 4 48.67 -35.25 26.28
C ASN A 4 47.49 -34.32 26.12
N ASN A 5 47.37 -33.33 27.01
CA ASN A 5 46.42 -32.23 26.91
C ASN A 5 46.88 -31.27 25.79
N PHE A 6 46.91 -31.77 24.56
CA PHE A 6 47.24 -30.97 23.39
C PHE A 6 46.04 -30.06 23.11
N ARG A 7 46.20 -28.76 23.38
CA ARG A 7 45.23 -27.75 22.95
C ARG A 7 45.52 -27.47 21.48
N LEU A 8 44.54 -27.75 20.62
CA LEU A 8 44.63 -27.35 19.21
C LEU A 8 44.86 -25.84 19.11
N THR A 9 45.83 -25.48 18.30
CA THR A 9 46.06 -24.10 17.86
C THR A 9 44.87 -23.61 17.03
N GLN A 10 44.72 -22.29 16.92
CA GLN A 10 43.62 -21.72 16.14
C GLN A 10 43.69 -22.15 14.67
N ASN A 11 44.90 -22.19 14.09
CA ASN A 11 45.12 -22.58 12.70
C ASN A 11 44.70 -24.03 12.43
N GLU A 12 44.98 -24.95 13.36
CA GLU A 12 44.54 -26.34 13.22
C GLU A 12 43.01 -26.46 13.26
N LYS A 13 42.33 -25.65 14.07
CA LYS A 13 40.85 -25.63 14.09
C LYS A 13 40.25 -25.09 12.81
N VAL A 14 40.86 -24.06 12.22
CA VAL A 14 40.44 -23.54 10.91
C VAL A 14 40.58 -24.61 9.85
N LYS A 15 41.73 -25.31 9.79
CA LYS A 15 41.93 -26.43 8.88
C LYS A 15 40.90 -27.54 9.06
N ILE A 16 40.53 -27.89 10.30
CA ILE A 16 39.45 -28.86 10.56
C ILE A 16 38.15 -28.46 9.85
N ILE A 17 37.78 -27.18 9.91
CA ILE A 17 36.54 -26.68 9.31
C ILE A 17 36.65 -26.61 7.80
N GLU A 18 37.79 -26.19 7.27
CA GLU A 18 38.07 -26.21 5.83
C GLU A 18 37.92 -27.64 5.27
N TYR A 19 38.56 -28.65 5.87
CA TYR A 19 38.39 -30.03 5.42
C TYR A 19 36.97 -30.55 5.59
N ASN A 20 36.26 -30.16 6.66
CA ASN A 20 34.87 -30.55 6.85
C ASN A 20 33.94 -29.90 5.81
N SER A 21 34.25 -28.67 5.35
CA SER A 21 33.50 -28.01 4.28
C SER A 21 33.71 -28.65 2.90
N LEU A 22 34.79 -29.43 2.76
CA LEU A 22 35.10 -30.25 1.59
C LEU A 22 34.58 -31.70 1.72
N ASP A 23 33.67 -31.97 2.67
CA ASP A 23 33.05 -33.28 2.93
C ASP A 23 34.03 -34.42 3.28
N TYR A 24 35.22 -34.10 3.82
CA TYR A 24 36.15 -35.12 4.31
C TYR A 24 35.60 -35.83 5.56
N ASN A 25 35.84 -37.14 5.67
CA ASN A 25 35.45 -37.90 6.85
C ASN A 25 36.27 -37.47 8.09
N ILE A 26 35.60 -37.36 9.24
CA ILE A 26 36.19 -36.98 10.54
C ILE A 26 37.44 -37.81 10.88
N GLN A 27 37.48 -39.09 10.49
CA GLN A 27 38.65 -39.94 10.74
C GLN A 27 39.88 -39.53 9.93
N ASP A 28 39.69 -39.07 8.70
CA ASP A 28 40.78 -38.67 7.81
C ASP A 28 41.29 -37.29 8.18
N ILE A 29 40.37 -36.37 8.53
CA ILE A 29 40.73 -35.05 9.11
C ILE A 29 41.57 -35.22 10.39
N ALA A 30 41.20 -36.18 11.24
CA ALA A 30 41.93 -36.47 12.47
C ALA A 30 43.36 -36.97 12.22
N LYS A 31 43.56 -37.80 11.18
CA LYS A 31 44.89 -38.27 10.78
C LYS A 31 45.73 -37.12 10.21
N GLU A 32 45.16 -36.32 9.31
CA GLU A 32 45.84 -35.20 8.65
C GLU A 32 46.34 -34.16 9.66
N ILE A 33 45.49 -33.82 10.64
CA ILE A 33 45.80 -32.79 11.66
C ILE A 33 46.48 -33.43 12.89
N SER A 34 46.77 -34.74 12.85
CA SER A 34 47.40 -35.48 13.94
C SER A 34 46.70 -35.28 15.30
N CYS A 35 45.36 -35.29 15.30
CA CYS A 35 44.55 -35.08 16.48
C CYS A 35 43.50 -36.18 16.70
N ASN A 36 42.84 -36.17 17.86
CA ASN A 36 41.82 -37.17 18.17
C ASN A 36 40.51 -36.89 17.41
N ALA A 37 39.92 -37.90 16.78
CA ALA A 37 38.63 -37.78 16.07
C ALA A 37 37.51 -37.20 16.95
N LYS A 38 37.53 -37.44 18.28
CA LYS A 38 36.58 -36.81 19.21
C LYS A 38 36.76 -35.29 19.28
N THR A 39 37.99 -34.80 19.18
CA THR A 39 38.31 -33.37 19.16
C THR A 39 37.84 -32.74 17.85
N VAL A 40 38.12 -33.37 16.71
CA VAL A 40 37.61 -32.93 15.40
C VAL A 40 36.09 -32.80 15.43
N ARG A 41 35.38 -33.85 15.89
CA ARG A 41 33.92 -33.83 16.03
C ARG A 41 33.42 -32.66 16.88
N ARG A 42 34.06 -32.38 18.01
CA ARG A 42 33.68 -31.25 18.89
C ARG A 42 33.89 -29.89 18.22
N VAL A 43 34.97 -29.73 17.45
CA VAL A 43 35.23 -28.48 16.72
C VAL A 43 34.18 -28.28 15.63
N VAL A 44 33.90 -29.31 14.82
CA VAL A 44 32.87 -29.26 13.77
C VAL A 44 31.49 -29.01 14.37
N GLN A 45 31.13 -29.71 15.45
CA GLN A 45 29.86 -29.50 16.13
C GLN A 45 29.71 -28.06 16.64
N ARG A 46 30.74 -27.51 17.28
CA ARG A 46 30.72 -26.12 17.75
C ARG A 46 30.59 -25.13 16.59
N TRP A 47 31.28 -25.38 15.48
CA TRP A 47 31.14 -24.56 14.28
C TRP A 47 29.70 -24.58 13.77
N ASN A 48 29.08 -25.76 13.67
CA ASN A 48 27.71 -25.88 13.17
C ASN A 48 26.66 -25.26 14.12
N GLU A 49 26.87 -25.32 15.43
CA GLU A 49 25.91 -24.83 16.44
C GLU A 49 26.08 -23.34 16.76
N GLU A 50 27.33 -22.87 16.89
CA GLU A 50 27.66 -21.54 17.43
C GLU A 50 28.40 -20.65 16.40
N ASN A 51 28.76 -21.17 15.22
CA ASN A 51 29.60 -20.49 14.21
C ASN A 51 30.90 -19.90 14.78
N THR A 52 31.50 -20.57 15.77
CA THR A 52 32.76 -20.16 16.39
C THR A 52 33.74 -21.30 16.55
N ILE A 53 35.04 -20.96 16.45
CA ILE A 53 36.17 -21.86 16.65
C ILE A 53 36.84 -21.68 18.02
N GLU A 54 36.41 -20.65 18.75
CA GLU A 54 36.93 -20.34 20.07
C GLU A 54 36.48 -21.38 21.09
N ASN A 55 37.29 -21.57 22.13
CA ASN A 55 36.91 -22.45 23.23
C ASN A 55 36.04 -21.68 24.21
N TYR A 56 35.00 -22.34 24.74
CA TYR A 56 34.18 -21.79 25.80
C TYR A 56 35.08 -21.33 26.95
N ILE A 57 34.98 -20.04 27.29
CA ILE A 57 35.66 -19.46 28.45
C ILE A 57 34.94 -20.01 29.69
N PRO A 58 35.60 -20.82 30.54
CA PRO A 58 34.95 -21.33 31.73
C PRO A 58 34.47 -20.15 32.58
N THR A 59 33.15 -19.99 32.72
CA THR A 59 32.57 -19.06 33.67
C THR A 59 32.90 -19.58 35.06
N GLY A 60 33.99 -19.07 35.63
CA GLY A 60 34.41 -19.43 36.98
C GLY A 60 33.29 -19.13 37.99
N ARG A 61 33.32 -19.80 39.15
CA ARG A 61 32.42 -19.49 40.27
C ARG A 61 32.53 -17.99 40.58
N PRO A 62 31.43 -17.21 40.60
CA PRO A 62 31.46 -15.79 40.92
C PRO A 62 32.13 -15.58 42.28
N LYS A 63 33.28 -14.92 42.31
CA LYS A 63 34.05 -14.68 43.55
C LYS A 63 33.48 -13.54 44.40
N THR A 64 32.57 -12.74 43.86
CA THR A 64 32.01 -11.57 44.54
C THR A 64 30.49 -11.66 44.69
N ILE A 65 30.00 -10.92 45.69
CA ILE A 65 28.59 -10.81 46.08
C ILE A 65 27.70 -10.51 44.86
N SER A 66 26.58 -11.23 44.74
CA SER A 66 25.66 -11.09 43.61
C SER A 66 25.17 -9.65 43.41
N ASP A 67 24.90 -9.28 42.17
CA ASP A 67 24.42 -7.93 41.81
C ASP A 67 23.15 -7.54 42.58
N LEU A 68 22.29 -8.51 42.88
CA LEU A 68 21.12 -8.36 43.74
C LEU A 68 21.46 -7.89 45.16
N LYS A 69 22.52 -8.44 45.76
CA LYS A 69 22.99 -8.00 47.08
C LYS A 69 23.72 -6.64 47.00
N ARG A 70 24.47 -6.37 45.92
CA ARG A 70 25.05 -5.03 45.68
C ARG A 70 23.97 -3.96 45.57
N GLN A 71 22.89 -4.21 44.83
CA GLN A 71 21.78 -3.27 44.68
C GLN A 71 21.04 -3.02 46.01
N LYS A 72 20.87 -4.05 46.85
CA LYS A 72 20.29 -3.88 48.19
C LYS A 72 21.14 -2.97 49.08
N ILE A 73 22.46 -3.06 49.01
CA ILE A 73 23.38 -2.19 49.76
C ILE A 73 23.31 -0.74 49.25
N ILE A 74 23.23 -0.54 47.93
CA ILE A 74 23.12 0.81 47.32
C ILE A 74 21.77 1.49 47.65
N ARG A 75 20.69 0.71 47.82
CA ARG A 75 19.36 1.25 48.19
C ARG A 75 19.28 1.80 49.61
N ILE A 76 20.22 1.47 50.50
CA ILE A 76 20.36 2.12 51.81
C ILE A 76 21.13 3.45 51.61
N LYS A 77 20.63 4.33 50.73
CA LYS A 77 21.05 5.73 50.73
C LYS A 77 20.20 6.46 51.79
N PRO A 78 20.81 7.34 52.60
CA PRO A 78 20.04 8.16 53.52
C PRO A 78 19.03 8.97 52.70
N ASN A 79 17.77 8.88 53.12
CA ASN A 79 16.64 9.58 52.54
C ASN A 79 16.88 11.09 52.71
N LYS A 80 17.63 11.71 51.80
CA LYS A 80 17.75 13.18 51.71
C LYS A 80 16.34 13.68 51.42
N LYS A 81 15.65 14.13 52.46
CA LYS A 81 14.38 14.86 52.30
C LYS A 81 14.68 16.01 51.33
N LYS A 82 14.06 15.96 50.14
CA LYS A 82 14.12 17.06 49.18
C LYS A 82 13.79 18.36 49.91
N SER A 83 14.57 19.39 49.67
CA SER A 83 14.34 20.69 50.27
C SER A 83 12.98 21.23 49.81
N GLU A 84 12.31 22.03 50.64
CA GLU A 84 11.00 22.59 50.30
C GLU A 84 10.95 23.34 48.94
N PRO A 85 11.99 24.08 48.49
CA PRO A 85 11.99 24.65 47.14
C PRO A 85 11.98 23.61 46.01
N GLU A 86 12.67 22.47 46.16
CA GLU A 86 12.66 21.40 45.14
C GLU A 86 11.26 20.79 44.97
N LYS A 87 10.50 20.65 46.07
CA LYS A 87 9.11 20.17 46.00
C LYS A 87 8.19 21.17 45.28
N GLN A 88 8.42 22.47 45.45
CA GLN A 88 7.64 23.50 44.75
C GLN A 88 7.93 23.50 43.24
N GLU A 89 9.18 23.32 42.84
CA GLU A 89 9.54 23.15 41.43
C GLU A 89 8.93 21.89 40.82
N GLU A 90 8.96 20.77 41.54
CA GLU A 90 8.36 19.51 41.10
C GLU A 90 6.84 19.66 40.88
N ARG A 91 6.13 20.36 41.78
CA ARG A 91 4.71 20.68 41.60
C ARG A 91 4.45 21.57 40.38
N LYS A 92 5.30 22.57 40.13
CA LYS A 92 5.21 23.42 38.94
C LYS A 92 5.41 22.61 37.65
N ARG A 93 6.40 21.71 37.64
CA ARG A 93 6.64 20.81 36.49
C ARG A 93 5.44 19.91 36.22
N ILE A 94 4.90 19.27 37.26
CA ILE A 94 3.71 18.41 37.12
C ILE A 94 2.51 19.22 36.59
N LYS A 95 2.34 20.47 37.04
CA LYS A 95 1.26 21.33 36.54
C LYS A 95 1.44 21.65 35.06
N LEU A 96 2.63 22.05 34.64
CA LEU A 96 2.94 22.35 33.25
C LEU A 96 2.83 21.12 32.34
N GLU A 97 3.20 19.94 32.86
CA GLU A 97 3.07 18.68 32.13
C GLU A 97 1.59 18.34 31.87
N LYS A 98 0.72 18.50 32.87
CA LYS A 98 -0.73 18.34 32.69
C LYS A 98 -1.32 19.33 31.67
N GLU A 99 -0.94 20.61 31.75
CA GLU A 99 -1.40 21.63 30.80
C GLU A 99 -0.96 21.32 29.36
N ARG A 100 0.26 20.77 29.19
CA ARG A 100 0.76 20.31 27.90
C ARG A 100 -0.03 19.11 27.38
N ASP A 101 -0.31 18.12 28.22
CA ASP A 101 -1.06 16.93 27.83
C ASP A 101 -2.50 17.28 27.42
N GLU A 102 -3.17 18.16 28.17
CA GLU A 102 -4.49 18.69 27.81
C GLU A 102 -4.47 19.44 26.46
N MET A 103 -3.40 20.18 26.17
CA MET A 103 -3.24 20.86 24.88
C MET A 103 -3.03 19.86 23.73
N ILE A 104 -2.24 18.80 23.94
CA ILE A 104 -2.02 17.74 22.96
C ILE A 104 -3.34 17.02 22.66
N GLU A 105 -4.15 16.74 23.68
CA GLU A 105 -5.45 16.09 23.52
C GLU A 105 -6.42 16.94 22.68
N LYS A 106 -6.49 18.25 22.97
CA LYS A 106 -7.27 19.21 22.15
C LYS A 106 -6.79 19.30 20.69
N LEU A 107 -5.48 19.19 20.45
CA LEU A 107 -4.93 19.18 19.08
C LEU A 107 -5.32 17.91 18.33
N LYS A 108 -5.28 16.75 18.99
CA LYS A 108 -5.73 15.47 18.41
C LYS A 108 -7.22 15.51 18.06
N GLU A 109 -8.06 16.07 18.92
CA GLU A 109 -9.49 16.23 18.64
C GLU A 109 -9.74 17.13 17.43
N LYS A 110 -9.02 18.26 17.33
CA LYS A 110 -9.10 19.15 16.15
C LYS A 110 -8.65 18.45 14.87
N GLU A 111 -7.60 17.65 14.93
CA GLU A 111 -7.11 16.88 13.79
C GLU A 111 -8.14 15.84 13.34
N GLN A 112 -8.78 15.12 14.26
CA GLN A 112 -9.87 14.19 13.95
C GLN A 112 -11.09 14.90 13.35
N ASN A 113 -11.44 16.09 13.83
CA ASN A 113 -12.54 16.87 13.25
C ASN A 113 -12.19 17.38 11.85
N ARG A 114 -10.94 17.79 11.62
CA ARG A 114 -10.45 18.18 10.29
C ARG A 114 -10.55 17.02 9.31
N THR A 115 -10.10 15.81 9.67
CA THR A 115 -10.16 14.66 8.76
C THR A 115 -11.59 14.23 8.45
N LYS A 116 -12.52 14.35 9.41
CA LYS A 116 -13.96 14.15 9.13
C LYS A 116 -14.49 15.13 8.09
N LEU A 117 -14.22 16.42 8.26
CA LEU A 117 -14.64 17.46 7.31
C LEU A 117 -14.02 17.27 5.92
N GLU A 118 -12.77 16.81 5.85
CA GLU A 118 -12.09 16.52 4.59
C GLU A 118 -12.77 15.35 3.86
N ASN A 119 -13.12 14.28 4.57
CA ASN A 119 -13.89 13.16 4.00
C ASN A 119 -15.28 13.61 3.52
N GLU A 120 -16.01 14.41 4.30
CA GLU A 120 -17.32 14.96 3.89
C GLU A 120 -17.19 15.83 2.63
N CYS A 121 -16.13 16.63 2.51
CA CYS A 121 -15.85 17.42 1.31
C CYS A 121 -15.58 16.56 0.09
N ASP A 122 -14.86 15.45 0.25
CA ASP A 122 -14.55 14.53 -0.85
C ASP A 122 -15.78 13.74 -1.29
N GLU A 123 -16.67 13.39 -0.37
CA GLU A 123 -17.97 12.78 -0.68
C GLU A 123 -18.86 13.73 -1.48
N MET A 124 -19.02 14.99 -1.04
CA MET A 124 -19.77 16.00 -1.82
C MET A 124 -19.17 16.25 -3.20
N LYS A 125 -17.84 16.26 -3.33
CA LYS A 125 -17.18 16.39 -4.65
C LYS A 125 -17.46 15.20 -5.55
N LYS A 126 -17.61 14.00 -4.98
CA LYS A 126 -17.95 12.79 -5.74
C LYS A 126 -19.38 12.89 -6.24
N GLU A 127 -20.34 13.24 -5.39
CA GLU A 127 -21.74 13.46 -5.76
C GLU A 127 -21.87 14.54 -6.87
N LEU A 128 -21.13 15.64 -6.75
CA LEU A 128 -21.11 16.68 -7.79
C LEU A 128 -20.60 16.17 -9.14
N ARG A 129 -19.63 15.24 -9.15
CA ARG A 129 -19.15 14.64 -10.41
C ARG A 129 -20.18 13.71 -11.01
N GLU A 130 -20.85 12.90 -10.19
CA GLU A 130 -21.92 12.00 -10.63
C GLU A 130 -23.08 12.80 -11.23
N MET A 131 -23.57 13.84 -10.54
CA MET A 131 -24.60 14.74 -11.09
C MET A 131 -24.15 15.45 -12.38
N SER A 132 -22.87 15.80 -12.49
CA SER A 132 -22.34 16.41 -13.72
C SER A 132 -22.27 15.41 -14.88
N GLN A 133 -22.07 14.12 -14.60
CA GLN A 133 -22.09 13.07 -15.62
C GLN A 133 -23.53 12.85 -16.10
N ASP A 134 -24.48 12.70 -15.17
CA ASP A 134 -25.91 12.56 -15.48
C ASP A 134 -26.41 13.74 -16.33
N LEU A 135 -25.99 14.97 -15.99
CA LEU A 135 -26.35 16.16 -16.75
C LEU A 135 -25.81 16.12 -18.19
N ASN A 136 -24.57 15.67 -18.39
CA ASN A 136 -23.99 15.55 -19.72
C ASN A 136 -24.70 14.48 -20.56
N GLU A 137 -25.05 13.34 -19.96
CA GLU A 137 -25.82 12.28 -20.63
C GLU A 137 -27.18 12.81 -21.10
N LEU A 138 -27.86 13.62 -20.27
CA LEU A 138 -29.11 14.27 -20.66
C LEU A 138 -28.95 15.27 -21.82
N TYR A 139 -27.82 15.97 -21.91
CA TYR A 139 -27.55 16.86 -23.04
C TYR A 139 -27.28 16.08 -24.33
N ASP A 140 -26.50 15.00 -24.26
CA ASP A 140 -26.24 14.14 -25.41
C ASP A 140 -27.54 13.50 -25.95
N GLU A 141 -28.44 13.07 -25.06
CA GLU A 141 -29.77 12.55 -25.44
C GLU A 141 -30.66 13.62 -26.07
N ALA A 142 -30.58 14.87 -25.59
CA ALA A 142 -31.35 15.98 -26.12
C ALA A 142 -30.91 16.33 -27.56
N ASP A 143 -29.60 16.36 -27.81
CA ASP A 143 -29.04 16.62 -29.14
C ASP A 143 -29.47 15.53 -30.15
N ASP A 144 -29.43 14.26 -29.75
CA ASP A 144 -29.93 13.14 -30.55
C ASP A 144 -31.42 13.27 -30.88
N SER A 145 -32.22 13.77 -29.92
CA SER A 145 -33.65 13.99 -30.11
C SER A 145 -33.92 15.13 -31.10
N GLU A 146 -33.15 16.22 -31.04
CA GLU A 146 -33.28 17.36 -31.94
C GLU A 146 -32.91 16.97 -33.38
N ILE A 147 -31.86 16.15 -33.55
CA ILE A 147 -31.48 15.59 -34.86
C ILE A 147 -32.63 14.75 -35.45
N LYS A 148 -33.24 13.87 -34.64
CA LYS A 148 -34.37 13.03 -35.10
C LYS A 148 -35.59 13.86 -35.51
N ILE A 149 -35.88 14.95 -34.79
CA ILE A 149 -36.97 15.87 -35.15
C ILE A 149 -36.69 16.54 -36.49
N LYS A 150 -35.48 17.09 -36.70
CA LYS A 150 -35.08 17.72 -37.96
C LYS A 150 -35.15 16.75 -39.14
N GLU A 151 -34.68 15.51 -38.98
CA GLU A 151 -34.78 14.49 -40.03
C GLU A 151 -36.23 14.14 -40.38
N LYS A 152 -37.13 14.14 -39.39
CA LYS A 152 -38.55 13.86 -39.59
C LYS A 152 -39.22 15.01 -40.36
N GLU A 153 -38.98 16.26 -39.95
CA GLU A 153 -39.47 17.45 -40.64
C GLU A 153 -38.98 17.52 -42.09
N GLU A 154 -37.72 17.17 -42.35
CA GLU A 154 -37.16 17.11 -43.71
C GLU A 154 -37.85 16.03 -44.57
N LYS A 155 -38.15 14.85 -43.99
CA LYS A 155 -38.89 13.77 -44.68
C LYS A 155 -40.32 14.19 -45.00
N GLU A 156 -41.01 14.85 -44.08
CA GLU A 156 -42.37 15.37 -44.28
C GLU A 156 -42.38 16.48 -45.36
N SER A 157 -41.41 17.38 -45.35
CA SER A 157 -41.24 18.40 -46.40
C SER A 157 -41.02 17.78 -47.78
N LYS A 158 -40.18 16.74 -47.89
CA LYS A 158 -39.93 16.03 -49.16
C LYS A 158 -41.17 15.27 -49.65
N LEU A 159 -42.02 14.78 -48.74
CA LEU A 159 -43.26 14.10 -49.11
C LEU A 159 -44.26 15.08 -49.70
N THR A 160 -44.48 16.23 -49.02
CA THR A 160 -45.40 17.27 -49.51
C THR A 160 -44.95 17.87 -50.85
N GLU A 161 -43.64 18.01 -51.08
CA GLU A 161 -43.09 18.43 -52.38
C GLU A 161 -43.41 17.41 -53.48
N LYS A 162 -43.27 16.10 -53.20
CA LYS A 162 -43.63 15.04 -54.17
C LYS A 162 -45.12 15.03 -54.50
N GLU A 163 -45.98 15.14 -53.48
CA GLU A 163 -47.44 15.22 -53.67
C GLU A 163 -47.83 16.44 -54.52
N ALA A 164 -47.19 17.60 -54.28
CA ALA A 164 -47.42 18.80 -55.09
C ALA A 164 -46.99 18.63 -56.56
N ILE A 165 -45.87 17.94 -56.80
CA ILE A 165 -45.41 17.60 -58.16
C ILE A 165 -46.40 16.65 -58.84
N GLU A 166 -46.87 15.62 -58.15
CA GLU A 166 -47.84 14.63 -58.67
C GLU A 166 -49.15 15.30 -59.07
N LEU A 167 -49.74 16.13 -58.19
CA LEU A 167 -50.93 16.92 -58.51
C LEU A 167 -50.73 17.86 -59.70
N THR A 168 -49.53 18.43 -59.85
CA THR A 168 -49.18 19.29 -60.99
C THR A 168 -49.11 18.49 -62.30
N VAL A 169 -48.58 17.26 -62.26
CA VAL A 169 -48.52 16.35 -63.40
C VAL A 169 -49.93 15.90 -63.80
N GLU A 170 -50.76 15.47 -62.84
CA GLU A 170 -52.15 15.08 -63.08
C GLU A 170 -52.95 16.20 -63.75
N ARG A 171 -52.79 17.44 -63.26
CA ARG A 171 -53.45 18.61 -63.86
C ARG A 171 -53.02 18.85 -65.30
N LYS A 172 -51.72 18.72 -65.60
CA LYS A 172 -51.20 18.87 -66.97
C LYS A 172 -51.73 17.78 -67.90
N MET A 173 -51.83 16.54 -67.41
CA MET A 173 -52.41 15.42 -68.17
C MET A 173 -53.87 15.69 -68.53
N LEU A 174 -54.68 16.12 -67.54
CA LEU A 174 -56.09 16.50 -67.76
C LEU A 174 -56.23 17.65 -68.76
N ASP A 175 -55.37 18.66 -68.70
CA ASP A 175 -55.39 19.77 -69.65
C ASP A 175 -55.00 19.31 -71.06
N THR A 176 -54.05 18.37 -71.20
CA THR A 176 -53.72 17.77 -72.50
C THR A 176 -54.84 16.90 -73.06
N GLU A 177 -55.54 16.12 -72.24
CA GLU A 177 -56.70 15.33 -72.65
C GLU A 177 -57.82 16.23 -73.18
N LYS A 178 -58.16 17.31 -72.45
CA LYS A 178 -59.14 18.31 -72.89
C LYS A 178 -58.75 18.96 -74.21
N TRP A 179 -57.47 19.26 -74.38
CA TRP A 179 -56.97 19.85 -75.63
C TRP A 179 -57.10 18.87 -76.80
N LEU A 180 -56.78 17.60 -76.61
CA LEU A 180 -56.97 16.55 -77.61
C LEU A 180 -58.44 16.35 -77.98
N ASP A 181 -59.35 16.32 -76.99
CA ASP A 181 -60.80 16.26 -77.22
C ASP A 181 -61.29 17.46 -78.06
N THR A 182 -60.74 18.64 -77.79
CA THR A 182 -61.08 19.86 -78.54
C THR A 182 -60.65 19.74 -80.00
N ILE A 183 -59.44 19.23 -80.28
CA ILE A 183 -58.97 18.97 -81.65
C ILE A 183 -59.83 17.92 -82.33
N PHE A 184 -60.10 16.80 -81.66
CA PHE A 184 -60.86 15.70 -82.23
C PHE A 184 -62.29 16.13 -82.62
N ASN A 185 -62.96 16.91 -81.78
CA ASN A 185 -64.28 17.48 -82.08
C ASN A 185 -64.25 18.47 -83.25
N TRP A 186 -63.12 19.15 -83.47
CA TRP A 186 -62.94 20.08 -84.59
C TRP A 186 -62.79 19.37 -85.94
N GLU A 187 -62.16 18.19 -85.97
CA GLU A 187 -62.03 17.38 -87.19
C GLU A 187 -63.33 16.68 -87.61
N HIS A 188 -64.27 16.47 -86.68
CA HIS A 188 -65.53 15.75 -86.91
C HIS A 188 -66.78 16.65 -87.01
N SER A 189 -66.60 17.97 -86.98
CA SER A 189 -67.65 18.99 -87.18
C SER A 189 -67.63 19.53 -88.61
#